data_AF-Q0RHX2-F1
#
_entry.id   AF-Q0RHX2-F1
#
_cell.length_a   1.000
_cell.length_b   1.000
_cell.length_c   1.000
_cell.angle_alpha   90.00
_cell.angle_beta   90.00
_cell.angle_gamma   90.00
#
_symmetry.space_group_name_H-M   'P 1'
#
loop_
_entity.id
_entity.type
_entity.pdbx_description
1 polymer ?
#
loop_
_entity_poly.entity_id
_entity_poly.type
_entity_poly.pdbx_seq_one_letter_code
_entity_poly.pdbx_strand_id
1 'polypeptide(L)'
;MRSLTAIASALGTSAQALMAAAEANVPLVEPVSVVRHDTVAVDSPGGSVRSLVRGARAMLPSEYTGAPASFHDYFQHDGEEFVYVVSGRIEVDVDGVLHTVAAGESVYYAGGVRHRWRGLDGEQVRLVVVQQNA
;
A
#
# COMPACT_ATOMS: atom_id res chain seq x y z
N MET A 1 3.23 6.19 10.75
CA MET A 1 4.12 5.47 9.80
C MET A 1 5.34 6.25 9.28
N ARG A 2 5.79 7.36 9.87
CA ARG A 2 7.07 7.96 9.41
C ARG A 2 8.25 7.02 9.65
N SER A 3 8.25 6.31 10.78
CA SER A 3 9.36 5.44 11.17
C SER A 3 9.55 4.22 10.26
N LEU A 4 8.48 3.49 9.89
CA LEU A 4 8.60 2.29 9.03
C LEU A 4 9.03 2.67 7.61
N THR A 5 8.43 3.72 7.05
CA THR A 5 8.81 4.24 5.72
C THR A 5 10.26 4.72 5.70
N ALA A 6 10.71 5.41 6.76
CA ALA A 6 12.11 5.83 6.88
C ALA A 6 13.08 4.65 7.00
N ILE A 7 12.73 3.62 7.78
CA ILE A 7 13.52 2.37 7.88
C ILE A 7 13.60 1.68 6.52
N ALA A 8 12.47 1.54 5.81
CA ALA A 8 12.43 0.93 4.48
C ALA A 8 13.33 1.68 3.49
N SER A 9 13.22 3.00 3.45
CA SER A 9 14.08 3.85 2.61
C SER A 9 15.56 3.68 2.94
N ALA A 10 15.93 3.67 4.23
CA ALA A 10 17.32 3.46 4.65
C ALA A 10 17.87 2.07 4.29
N LEU A 11 16.99 1.07 4.18
CA LEU A 11 17.34 -0.30 3.77
C LEU A 11 17.24 -0.53 2.26
N GLY A 12 16.88 0.50 1.47
CA GLY A 12 16.70 0.34 0.02
C GLY A 12 15.55 -0.60 -0.33
N THR A 13 14.47 -0.59 0.45
CA THR A 13 13.27 -1.42 0.24
C THR A 13 12.00 -0.61 0.48
N SER A 14 10.84 -1.27 0.50
CA SER A 14 9.53 -0.64 0.77
C SER A 14 8.93 -1.07 2.11
N ALA A 15 8.00 -0.27 2.63
CA ALA A 15 7.26 -0.63 3.85
C ALA A 15 6.45 -1.91 3.66
N GLN A 16 5.84 -2.10 2.48
CA GLN A 16 5.07 -3.29 2.11
C GLN A 16 5.96 -4.54 2.06
N ALA A 17 7.20 -4.42 1.56
CA ALA A 17 8.14 -5.54 1.53
C ALA A 17 8.52 -5.99 2.95
N LEU A 18 8.81 -5.03 3.84
CA LEU A 18 9.08 -5.31 5.25
C LEU A 18 7.87 -5.93 5.95
N MET A 19 6.66 -5.43 5.69
CA MET A 19 5.42 -5.99 6.24
C MET A 19 5.20 -7.44 5.78
N ALA A 20 5.34 -7.71 4.48
CA ALA A 20 5.20 -9.06 3.95
C ALA A 20 6.26 -10.02 4.51
N ALA A 21 7.50 -9.55 4.70
CA ALA A 21 8.57 -10.33 5.31
C ALA A 21 8.32 -10.62 6.80
N ALA A 22 7.73 -9.67 7.55
CA ALA A 22 7.43 -9.85 8.98
C ALA A 22 6.35 -10.92 9.24
N GLU A 23 5.44 -11.15 8.29
CA GLU A 23 4.45 -12.24 8.34
C GLU A 23 5.07 -13.64 8.19
N ALA A 24 6.35 -13.74 7.80
CA ALA A 24 7.01 -15.00 7.56
C ALA A 24 7.64 -15.60 8.82
N ASN A 25 6.83 -16.32 9.61
CA ASN A 25 7.31 -17.45 10.42
C ASN A 25 7.31 -18.77 9.62
N VAL A 26 7.23 -18.68 8.28
CA VAL A 26 7.03 -19.80 7.36
C VAL A 26 8.27 -19.94 6.47
N PRO A 27 8.81 -21.16 6.24
CA PRO A 27 9.96 -21.35 5.36
C PRO A 27 9.72 -20.73 3.97
N LEU A 28 10.76 -20.09 3.45
CA LEU A 28 10.85 -19.17 2.30
C LEU A 28 10.23 -19.64 0.95
N VAL A 29 9.61 -20.81 0.85
CA VAL A 29 9.49 -21.54 -0.44
C VAL A 29 8.11 -22.14 -0.74
N GLU A 30 7.06 -21.87 0.06
CA GLU A 30 5.73 -22.35 -0.35
C GLU A 30 5.20 -21.57 -1.58
N PRO A 31 4.73 -22.25 -2.64
CA PRO A 31 4.25 -21.59 -3.86
C PRO A 31 2.94 -20.84 -3.65
N VAL A 32 2.23 -21.10 -2.54
CA VAL A 32 0.95 -20.49 -2.19
C VAL A 32 1.09 -19.72 -0.89
N SER A 33 0.51 -18.52 -0.86
CA SER A 33 0.36 -17.72 0.36
C SER A 33 -1.13 -17.58 0.66
N VAL A 34 -1.54 -17.98 1.87
CA VAL A 34 -2.91 -17.75 2.37
C VAL A 34 -2.85 -16.84 3.58
N VAL A 35 -3.40 -15.63 3.43
CA VAL A 35 -3.59 -14.66 4.52
C VAL A 35 -5.06 -14.68 4.91
N ARG A 36 -5.34 -14.96 6.19
CA ARG A 36 -6.71 -14.99 6.73
C ARG A 36 -7.07 -13.62 7.31
N HIS A 37 -8.33 -13.42 7.67
CA HIS A 37 -8.83 -12.11 8.10
C HIS A 37 -8.28 -11.62 9.45
N ASP A 38 -7.61 -12.49 10.20
CA ASP A 38 -7.05 -12.26 11.54
C ASP A 38 -5.63 -11.69 11.53
N THR A 39 -5.11 -11.34 10.34
CA THR A 39 -3.78 -10.74 10.20
C THR A 39 -3.76 -9.34 10.80
N VAL A 40 -2.69 -9.04 11.54
CA VAL A 40 -2.56 -7.80 12.30
C VAL A 40 -2.42 -6.63 11.33
N ALA A 41 -3.37 -5.71 11.39
CA ALA A 41 -3.22 -4.41 10.74
C ALA A 41 -2.29 -3.53 11.57
N VAL A 42 -1.45 -2.77 10.89
CA VAL A 42 -0.61 -1.74 11.50
C VAL A 42 -1.19 -0.36 11.20
N ASP A 43 -0.94 0.59 12.08
CA ASP A 43 -1.43 1.96 11.92
C ASP A 43 -0.92 2.58 10.63
N SER A 44 -1.80 3.24 9.89
CA SER A 44 -1.52 4.01 8.67
C SER A 44 -2.08 5.43 8.83
N PRO A 45 -1.57 6.47 8.16
CA PRO A 45 -2.18 7.80 8.23
C PRO A 45 -3.69 7.74 7.90
N GLY A 46 -4.53 8.15 8.86
CA GLY A 46 -5.98 8.14 8.72
C GLY A 46 -6.66 6.77 8.75
N GLY A 47 -5.94 5.70 9.14
CA GLY A 47 -6.50 4.36 9.13
C GLY A 47 -5.51 3.27 9.52
N SER A 48 -5.61 2.13 8.85
CA SER A 48 -4.71 0.98 9.04
C SER A 48 -4.39 0.31 7.71
N VAL A 49 -3.29 -0.43 7.70
CA VAL A 49 -2.85 -1.24 6.56
C VAL A 49 -2.49 -2.64 7.04
N ARG A 50 -2.83 -3.65 6.26
CA ARG A 50 -2.36 -5.03 6.50
C ARG A 50 -1.83 -5.65 5.20
N SER A 51 -0.81 -6.49 5.33
CA SER A 51 -0.34 -7.30 4.21
C SER A 51 -1.38 -8.35 3.86
N LEU A 52 -1.56 -8.60 2.57
CA LEU A 52 -2.39 -9.71 2.05
C LEU A 52 -1.52 -10.85 1.50
N VAL A 53 -0.21 -10.81 1.76
CA VAL A 53 0.73 -11.85 1.37
C VAL A 53 1.79 -12.11 2.43
N ARG A 54 2.31 -13.34 2.50
CA ARG A 54 3.39 -13.74 3.40
C ARG A 54 4.70 -13.99 2.65
N GLY A 55 5.80 -13.55 3.26
CA GLY A 55 7.16 -13.73 2.78
C GLY A 55 7.52 -12.79 1.63
N ALA A 56 8.77 -12.88 1.17
CA ALA A 56 9.25 -12.15 0.01
C ALA A 56 8.57 -12.69 -1.26
N ARG A 57 7.79 -11.85 -1.92
CA ARG A 57 7.05 -12.18 -3.16
C ARG A 57 7.28 -11.10 -4.20
N ALA A 58 7.06 -11.41 -5.48
CA ALA A 58 7.16 -10.43 -6.56
C ALA A 58 6.05 -9.36 -6.51
N MET A 59 4.89 -9.72 -5.96
CA MET A 59 3.78 -8.81 -5.71
C MET A 59 3.54 -8.72 -4.21
N LEU A 60 3.28 -7.51 -3.72
CA LEU A 60 3.04 -7.20 -2.31
C LEU A 60 1.64 -6.60 -2.12
N PRO A 61 0.55 -7.38 -2.33
CA PRO A 61 -0.80 -6.90 -2.09
C PRO A 61 -1.01 -6.52 -0.62
N SER A 62 -1.68 -5.40 -0.40
CA SER A 62 -2.01 -4.85 0.91
C SER A 62 -3.43 -4.30 0.90
N GLU A 63 -4.09 -4.36 2.04
CA GLU A 63 -5.41 -3.75 2.25
C GLU A 63 -5.26 -2.53 3.14
N TYR A 64 -5.78 -1.39 2.68
CA TYR A 64 -5.90 -0.17 3.47
C TYR A 64 -7.36 0.01 3.90
N THR A 65 -7.58 0.32 5.17
CA THR A 65 -8.88 0.73 5.71
C THR A 65 -8.75 2.10 6.34
N GLY A 66 -9.55 3.06 5.88
CA GLY A 66 -9.38 4.47 6.18
C GLY A 66 -8.40 5.16 5.22
N ALA A 67 -8.30 6.48 5.36
CA ALA A 67 -7.50 7.32 4.48
C ALA A 67 -7.13 8.63 5.19
N PRO A 68 -5.96 9.23 4.89
CA PRO A 68 -5.66 10.56 5.38
C PRO A 68 -6.57 11.59 4.69
N ALA A 69 -7.04 12.58 5.43
CA ALA A 69 -7.91 13.65 4.90
C ALA A 69 -7.15 14.72 4.10
N SER A 70 -5.82 14.78 4.28
CA SER A 70 -4.93 15.68 3.55
C SER A 70 -3.74 14.91 3.01
N PHE A 71 -3.12 15.46 1.96
CA PHE A 71 -1.88 14.88 1.44
C PHE A 71 -0.77 14.94 2.49
N HIS A 72 -0.03 13.84 2.60
CA HIS A 72 1.21 13.76 3.33
C HIS A 72 2.42 13.92 2.38
N ASP A 73 3.61 13.59 2.90
CA ASP A 73 4.85 13.54 2.13
C ASP A 73 4.69 12.57 0.94
N TYR A 74 5.42 12.83 -0.15
CA TYR A 74 5.48 11.92 -1.28
C TYR A 74 6.22 10.63 -0.93
N PHE A 75 5.76 9.53 -1.50
CA PHE A 75 6.46 8.26 -1.56
C PHE A 75 7.11 8.09 -2.94
N GLN A 76 8.21 7.35 -2.99
CA GLN A 76 8.89 6.99 -4.23
C GLN A 76 9.67 5.69 -4.01
N HIS A 77 9.51 4.75 -4.93
CA HIS A 77 10.23 3.49 -4.98
C HIS A 77 10.18 2.93 -6.40
N ASP A 78 11.06 1.98 -6.71
CA ASP A 78 11.22 1.43 -8.07
C ASP A 78 10.11 0.43 -8.44
N GLY A 79 9.34 -0.05 -7.46
CA GLY A 79 8.19 -0.92 -7.70
C GLY A 79 7.01 -0.19 -8.34
N GLU A 80 6.39 -0.79 -9.35
CA GLU A 80 5.12 -0.34 -9.92
C GLU A 80 3.98 -0.58 -8.93
N GLU A 81 2.91 0.23 -8.99
CA GLU A 81 1.74 0.02 -8.13
C GLU A 81 0.42 0.01 -8.91
N PHE A 82 -0.47 -0.85 -8.44
CA PHE A 82 -1.88 -0.92 -8.82
C PHE A 82 -2.74 -0.67 -7.59
N VAL A 83 -3.67 0.27 -7.66
CA VAL A 83 -4.61 0.59 -6.58
C VAL A 83 -6.03 0.36 -7.08
N TYR A 84 -6.79 -0.47 -6.39
CA TYR A 84 -8.22 -0.68 -6.60
C TYR A 84 -9.03 -0.15 -5.42
N VAL A 85 -10.03 0.67 -5.71
CA VAL A 85 -10.91 1.24 -4.68
C VAL A 85 -12.08 0.29 -4.44
N VAL A 86 -12.08 -0.37 -3.28
CA VAL A 86 -13.17 -1.26 -2.88
C VAL A 86 -14.38 -0.45 -2.39
N SER A 87 -14.15 0.60 -1.60
CA SER A 87 -15.18 1.52 -1.14
C SER A 87 -14.63 2.93 -0.91
N GLY A 88 -15.51 3.93 -0.97
CA GLY A 88 -15.15 5.34 -0.83
C GLY A 88 -14.59 5.94 -2.11
N ARG A 89 -13.90 7.09 -1.95
CA ARG A 89 -13.27 7.82 -3.04
C ARG A 89 -11.94 8.42 -2.59
N ILE A 90 -10.94 8.35 -3.47
CA ILE A 90 -9.60 8.88 -3.22
C ILE A 90 -9.18 9.86 -4.31
N GLU A 91 -8.20 10.69 -3.98
CA GLU A 91 -7.43 11.45 -4.94
C GLU A 91 -5.97 11.01 -4.84
N VAL A 92 -5.40 10.61 -5.97
CA VAL A 92 -4.00 10.24 -6.11
C VAL A 92 -3.27 11.35 -6.84
N ASP A 93 -2.15 11.78 -6.29
CA ASP A 93 -1.24 12.75 -6.87
C ASP A 93 0.00 12.00 -7.36
N VAL A 94 0.18 11.93 -8.67
CA VAL A 94 1.34 11.31 -9.33
C VAL A 94 2.13 12.40 -10.02
N ASP A 95 3.32 12.70 -9.50
CA ASP A 95 4.20 13.78 -9.96
C ASP A 95 3.51 15.15 -10.16
N GLY A 96 2.58 15.50 -9.27
CA GLY A 96 1.84 16.76 -9.29
C GLY A 96 0.56 16.73 -10.11
N VAL A 97 0.23 15.62 -10.76
CA VAL A 97 -1.01 15.43 -11.51
C VAL A 97 -2.02 14.69 -10.64
N LEU A 98 -3.19 15.29 -10.47
CA LEU A 98 -4.25 14.77 -9.62
C LEU A 98 -5.22 13.88 -10.40
N HIS A 99 -5.53 12.72 -9.83
CA HIS A 99 -6.46 11.74 -10.38
C HIS A 99 -7.45 11.35 -9.29
N THR A 100 -8.74 11.56 -9.53
CA THR A 100 -9.81 11.05 -8.65
C THR A 100 -10.17 9.62 -9.05
N VAL A 101 -10.27 8.74 -8.07
CA VAL A 101 -10.61 7.31 -8.26
C VAL A 101 -11.68 6.92 -7.24
N ALA A 102 -12.81 6.43 -7.72
CA ALA A 102 -13.98 6.05 -6.92
C ALA A 102 -14.13 4.52 -6.81
N ALA A 103 -15.04 4.08 -5.94
CA ALA A 103 -15.33 2.66 -5.74
C ALA A 103 -15.61 1.92 -7.07
N GLY A 104 -14.95 0.77 -7.24
CA GLY A 104 -14.99 -0.02 -8.48
C GLY A 104 -13.97 0.40 -9.54
N GLU A 105 -13.26 1.51 -9.35
CA GLU A 105 -12.23 1.99 -10.25
C GLU A 105 -10.82 1.64 -9.75
N SER A 106 -9.84 1.80 -10.62
CA SER A 106 -8.44 1.57 -10.30
C SER A 106 -7.51 2.59 -10.96
N VAL A 107 -6.32 2.73 -10.40
CA VAL A 107 -5.21 3.46 -11.00
C VAL A 107 -3.97 2.59 -10.97
N TYR A 108 -3.14 2.74 -11.99
CA TYR A 108 -1.84 2.13 -12.10
C TYR A 108 -0.81 3.21 -12.35
N TYR A 109 0.36 3.08 -11.75
CA TYR A 109 1.51 3.93 -12.07
C TYR A 109 2.82 3.14 -12.02
N ALA A 110 3.71 3.50 -12.94
CA ALA A 110 5.03 2.89 -13.07
C ALA A 110 5.91 3.19 -11.84
N GLY A 111 6.93 2.37 -11.64
CA GLY A 111 7.95 2.60 -10.62
C GLY A 111 8.72 3.90 -10.84
N GLY A 112 9.29 4.42 -9.76
CA GLY A 112 10.15 5.60 -9.77
C GLY A 112 9.41 6.94 -9.83
N VAL A 113 8.09 6.97 -10.04
CA VAL A 113 7.28 8.19 -9.95
C VAL A 113 6.95 8.51 -8.50
N ARG A 114 6.94 9.81 -8.16
CA ARG A 114 6.52 10.23 -6.82
C ARG A 114 5.01 10.17 -6.75
N HIS A 115 4.49 9.54 -5.71
CA HIS A 115 3.06 9.42 -5.52
C HIS A 115 2.65 9.67 -4.07
N ARG A 116 1.43 10.13 -3.89
CA ARG A 116 0.75 10.27 -2.59
C ARG A 116 -0.75 10.24 -2.84
N TRP A 117 -1.51 9.98 -1.79
CA TRP A 117 -2.97 9.91 -1.92
C TRP A 117 -3.65 10.42 -0.66
N ARG A 118 -4.94 10.73 -0.80
CA ARG A 118 -5.84 11.10 0.29
C ARG A 118 -7.24 10.57 0.04
N GLY A 119 -8.01 10.43 1.12
CA GLY A 119 -9.45 10.21 1.03
C GLY A 119 -10.17 11.51 0.71
N LEU A 120 -11.32 11.40 0.04
CA LEU A 120 -12.21 12.51 -0.22
C LEU A 120 -13.51 12.39 0.59
N ASP A 121 -14.21 13.52 0.74
CA ASP A 121 -15.59 13.61 1.23
C ASP A 121 -15.85 13.11 2.68
N GLY A 122 -14.80 12.76 3.42
CA GLY A 122 -14.93 12.16 4.75
C GLY A 122 -15.50 10.73 4.72
N GLU A 123 -15.55 10.10 3.55
CA GLU A 123 -16.05 8.73 3.40
C GLU A 123 -15.07 7.69 3.95
N GLN A 124 -15.60 6.56 4.41
CA GLN A 124 -14.78 5.43 4.78
C GLN A 124 -14.21 4.74 3.52
N VAL A 125 -12.90 4.87 3.35
CA VAL A 125 -12.17 4.31 2.22
C VAL A 125 -11.69 2.89 2.53
N ARG A 126 -11.78 2.00 1.53
CA ARG A 126 -11.12 0.69 1.54
C ARG A 126 -10.42 0.47 0.21
N LEU A 127 -9.12 0.14 0.25
CA LEU A 127 -8.30 -0.05 -0.95
C LEU A 127 -7.63 -1.41 -0.94
N VAL A 128 -7.43 -1.97 -2.13
CA VAL A 128 -6.41 -3.00 -2.38
C VAL A 128 -5.29 -2.32 -3.15
N VAL A 129 -4.08 -2.34 -2.59
CA VAL A 129 -2.87 -1.81 -3.22
C VAL A 129 -1.95 -2.99 -3.51
N VAL A 130 -1.49 -3.13 -4.74
CA VAL A 130 -0.51 -4.14 -5.14
C VAL A 130 0.74 -3.42 -5.61
N GLN A 131 1.82 -3.58 -4.85
CA GLN A 131 3.14 -3.06 -5.21
C GLN A 131 4.01 -4.19 -5.76
N GLN A 132 4.75 -3.93 -6.83
CA GLN A 132 5.83 -4.81 -7.27
C GLN A 132 7.00 -4.73 -6.29
N ASN A 133 7.53 -5.88 -5.87
CA ASN A 133 8.77 -5.96 -5.11
C ASN A 133 9.96 -5.84 -6.08
N ALA A 134 10.55 -4.65 -6.17
CA ALA A 134 11.66 -4.30 -7.05
C ALA A 134 12.93 -4.02 -6.26
#